data_AF-A0A256ZDW8-F1
#
_entry.id   AF-A0A256ZDW8-F1
#
_cell.length_a   1.000
_cell.length_b   1.000
_cell.length_c   1.000
_cell.angle_alpha   90.00
_cell.angle_beta   90.00
_cell.angle_gamma   90.00
#
_symmetry.space_group_name_H-M   'P 1'
#
loop_
_entity.id
_entity.type
_entity.pdbx_description
1 polymer ?
#
loop_
_entity_poly.entity_id
_entity_poly.type
_entity_poly.pdbx_seq_one_letter_code
_entity_poly.pdbx_strand_id
1 'polypeptide(L)' 'MDGDGLTNVEEFSAGTDPNNADSDSDGLPDGWEVEHEMDPADPSDAQMDFDYFGGEEFASYTEV' A
#
# COMPACT_ATOMS: atom_id res chain seq x y z
N MET A 1 0.16 7.75 13.93
CA MET A 1 1.46 7.14 13.63
C MET A 1 1.39 5.68 14.02
N ASP A 2 0.69 4.95 13.18
CA ASP A 2 0.72 3.50 12.99
C ASP A 2 2.11 2.99 12.53
N GLY A 3 2.96 3.86 11.98
CA GLY A 3 4.36 3.56 11.71
C GLY A 3 4.63 2.99 10.32
N ASP A 4 3.75 3.29 9.36
CA ASP A 4 3.85 2.94 7.94
C ASP A 4 4.89 3.79 7.17
N GLY A 5 5.32 4.91 7.74
CA GLY A 5 6.29 5.83 7.13
C GLY A 5 5.72 7.20 6.80
N LEU A 6 4.41 7.40 6.89
CA LEU A 6 3.77 8.70 6.73
C LEU A 6 3.64 9.42 8.07
N THR A 7 3.67 10.76 7.99
CA THR A 7 3.26 11.61 9.11
C THR A 7 1.76 11.87 9.05
N ASN A 8 1.14 12.14 10.21
CA ASN A 8 -0.28 12.51 10.28
C ASN A 8 -0.71 13.65 9.32
N VAL A 9 0.21 14.53 8.91
CA VAL A 9 -0.07 15.62 7.96
C VAL A 9 -0.09 15.11 6.52
N GLU A 10 0.78 14.16 6.19
CA GLU A 10 0.81 13.48 4.88
C GLU A 10 -0.43 12.62 4.72
N GLU A 11 -0.79 11.84 5.75
CA GLU A 11 -2.01 11.02 5.78
C GLU A 11 -3.27 11.88 5.62
N PHE A 12 -3.36 13.01 6.33
CA PHE A 12 -4.46 13.96 6.15
C PHE A 12 -4.52 14.57 4.75
N SER A 13 -3.38 14.71 4.07
CA SER A 13 -3.31 15.24 2.71
C SER A 13 -3.66 14.18 1.66
N ALA A 14 -3.33 12.91 1.94
CA ALA A 14 -3.71 11.75 1.14
C ALA A 14 -5.17 11.33 1.34
N GLY A 15 -5.79 11.72 2.46
CA GLY A 15 -7.17 11.34 2.79
C GLY A 15 -7.28 10.04 3.59
N THR A 16 -6.17 9.60 4.19
CA THR A 16 -6.04 8.34 4.94
C THR A 16 -6.18 8.56 6.45
N ASP A 17 -6.33 7.48 7.24
CA ASP A 17 -6.47 7.55 8.70
C ASP A 17 -5.10 7.50 9.38
N PRO A 18 -4.70 8.55 10.12
CA PRO A 18 -3.39 8.63 10.75
C PRO A 18 -3.10 7.66 11.90
N ASN A 19 -4.00 6.72 12.15
CA ASN A 19 -3.83 5.65 13.12
C ASN A 19 -4.04 4.28 12.49
N ASN A 20 -4.16 4.22 11.18
CA ASN A 20 -4.30 3.00 10.41
C ASN A 20 -3.23 2.97 9.34
N ALA A 21 -2.33 1.98 9.43
CA ALA A 21 -1.26 1.84 8.45
C ALA A 21 -1.78 1.45 7.06
N ASP A 22 -3.01 0.95 6.93
CA ASP A 22 -3.64 0.45 5.69
C ASP A 22 -5.10 0.91 5.70
N SER A 23 -5.32 2.11 5.17
CA SER A 23 -6.55 2.88 5.36
C SER A 23 -7.72 2.37 4.56
N ASP A 24 -7.48 1.75 3.40
CA ASP A 24 -8.50 1.15 2.57
C ASP A 24 -8.61 -0.39 2.72
N SER A 25 -7.71 -0.98 3.51
CA SER A 25 -7.70 -2.38 3.92
C SER A 25 -7.47 -3.36 2.76
N ASP A 26 -6.62 -3.00 1.81
CA ASP A 26 -6.22 -3.87 0.70
C ASP A 26 -4.97 -4.72 0.97
N GLY A 27 -4.27 -4.42 2.06
CA GLY A 27 -3.08 -5.13 2.53
C GLY A 27 -1.75 -4.42 2.22
N LEU A 28 -1.78 -3.27 1.55
CA LEU A 28 -0.62 -2.39 1.38
C LEU A 28 -0.64 -1.28 2.44
N PRO A 29 0.53 -0.87 2.97
CA PRO A 29 0.57 0.28 3.85
C PRO A 29 0.45 1.61 3.09
N ASP A 30 -0.28 2.59 3.64
CA ASP A 30 -0.51 3.90 3.03
C ASP A 30 0.81 4.55 2.58
N GLY A 31 1.85 4.48 3.41
CA GLY A 31 3.18 5.00 3.10
C GLY A 31 3.89 4.30 1.94
N TRP A 32 3.67 3.00 1.76
CA TRP A 32 4.20 2.27 0.61
C TRP A 32 3.52 2.72 -0.67
N GLU A 33 2.19 2.91 -0.63
CA GLU A 33 1.40 3.34 -1.77
C GLU A 33 1.77 4.76 -2.22
N VAL A 34 1.93 5.68 -1.26
CA VAL A 34 2.40 7.05 -1.55
C VAL A 34 3.78 7.06 -2.20
N GLU A 35 4.69 6.16 -1.81
CA GLU A 35 6.03 6.04 -2.42
C GLU A 35 5.97 5.52 -3.87
N HIS A 36 4.95 4.71 -4.20
CA HIS A 36 4.76 4.10 -5.52
C HIS A 36 3.77 4.85 -6.42
N GLU A 37 3.42 6.10 -6.06
CA GLU A 37 2.45 6.94 -6.79
C GLU A 37 1.05 6.31 -6.89
N MET A 38 0.68 5.55 -5.86
CA MET A 38 -0.62 4.90 -5.66
C MET A 38 -1.53 5.78 -4.76
N ASP A 39 -2.82 5.46 -4.74
CA ASP A 39 -3.89 6.09 -3.99
C ASP A 39 -4.24 5.24 -2.74
N PRO A 40 -3.69 5.57 -1.56
CA PRO A 40 -3.87 4.80 -0.30
C PRO A 40 -5.30 4.84 0.29
N ALA A 41 -6.25 5.36 -0.47
CA ALA A 41 -7.67 5.38 -0.14
C ALA A 41 -8.52 4.64 -1.19
N ASP A 42 -7.92 4.04 -2.22
CA ASP A 42 -8.60 3.23 -3.22
C ASP A 42 -8.04 1.79 -3.27
N PRO A 43 -8.73 0.81 -2.65
CA PRO A 43 -8.23 -0.57 -2.50
C PRO A 43 -8.16 -1.35 -3.83
N SER A 44 -8.54 -0.71 -4.93
CA SER A 44 -8.48 -1.25 -6.28
C SER A 44 -7.11 -1.08 -6.90
N ASP A 45 -6.28 -0.17 -6.38
CA ASP A 45 -5.00 0.15 -6.96
C ASP A 45 -3.88 -0.78 -6.50
N ALA A 46 -3.99 -1.46 -5.36
CA ALA A 46 -3.18 -2.63 -5.02
C ALA A 46 -3.19 -3.68 -6.14
N GLN A 47 -4.30 -3.77 -6.89
CA GLN A 47 -4.41 -4.69 -8.02
C GLN A 47 -3.80 -4.14 -9.32
N MET A 48 -3.38 -2.87 -9.37
CA MET A 48 -2.62 -2.31 -10.48
C MET A 48 -1.14 -2.71 -10.45
N ASP A 49 -0.67 -3.36 -9.39
CA ASP A 49 0.57 -4.12 -9.42
C ASP A 49 0.39 -5.33 -10.36
N PHE A 50 0.61 -5.10 -11.66
CA PHE A 50 0.46 -6.09 -12.73
C PHE A 50 1.49 -7.25 -12.64
N ASP A 51 2.34 -7.24 -11.62
CA ASP A 51 3.16 -8.34 -11.15
C ASP A 51 2.30 -9.40 -10.42
N TYR A 52 1.16 -8.98 -9.88
CA TYR A 52 0.25 -9.76 -9.05
C TYR A 52 -0.90 -10.36 -9.87
N PHE A 53 -0.58 -11.32 -10.74
CA PHE A 53 -1.60 -12.17 -11.34
C PHE A 53 -2.10 -13.21 -10.31
N GLY A 54 -2.93 -12.74 -9.37
CA GLY A 54 -3.81 -13.56 -8.57
C GLY A 54 -3.15 -14.31 -7.40
N GLY A 55 -3.11 -13.66 -6.24
CA GLY A 55 -3.32 -14.33 -4.96
C GLY A 55 -2.22 -15.27 -4.45
N GLU A 56 -1.11 -15.42 -5.16
CA GLU A 56 -0.01 -16.30 -4.73
C GLU A 56 1.28 -15.49 -4.68
N GLU A 57 1.72 -15.23 -3.44
CA GLU A 57 3.10 -14.94 -3.09
C GLU A 57 4.02 -15.96 -3.76
N PHE A 58 4.52 -15.67 -4.97
CA PHE A 58 5.68 -16.40 -5.49
C PHE A 58 6.91 -15.88 -4.77
N ALA A 59 7.04 -16.31 -3.52
CA ALA A 59 8.31 -16.40 -2.83
C ALA A 59 9.33 -17.05 -3.78
N SER A 60 10.32 -16.27 -4.21
CA SER A 60 11.65 -16.67 -4.67
C SER A 60 11.75 -17.91 -5.56
N TYR A 61 12.15 -17.75 -6.83
CA TYR A 61 13.15 -18.64 -7.44
C TYR A 61 13.72 -18.07 -8.75
N THR A 62 14.84 -17.34 -8.65
CA THR A 62 15.80 -17.30 -9.76
C THR A 62 16.73 -18.49 -9.57
N GLU A 63 16.35 -19.64 -10.11
CA GLU A 63 17.34 -20.63 -10.56
C GLU A 63 17.52 -20.47 -12.07
N VAL A 64 18.67 -19.93 -12.46
CA VAL A 64 19.45 -20.32 -13.64
C VAL A 64 20.91 -19.96 -13.43
#